data_AF-A0A059X323-F1
#
_entry.id   AF-A0A059X323-F1
#
_cell.length_a   1.000
_cell.length_b   1.000
_cell.length_c   1.000
_cell.angle_alpha   90.00
_cell.angle_beta   90.00
_cell.angle_gamma   90.00
#
_symmetry.space_group_name_H-M   'P 1'
#
loop_
_entity.id
_entity.type
_entity.pdbx_description
1 polymer ?
#
loop_
_entity_poly.entity_id
_entity_poly.type
_entity_poly.pdbx_seq_one_letter_code
_entity_poly.pdbx_strand_id
1 'polypeptide(L)'
;TRYGEIPLEGGGSFTLVDDYGHHPVEAQVTLAAARAAYPGRRLLLAFQPHRYTRTRDLFEDFVKVLAAPDVLLLAEVYAAGETPIVAADGRALARALRAGSQIEPIFVESIADMPATIMKVARDGDVVLTMGAGSIGGVPHQLTQFQEVAS
;
A
#
# COMPACT_ATOMS: atom_id res chain seq x y z
N THR A 1 11.47 -0.40 -7.03
CA THR A 1 12.64 0.39 -6.61
C THR A 1 12.89 0.27 -5.11
N ARG A 2 14.14 0.20 -4.66
CA ARG A 2 14.47 0.25 -3.21
C ARG A 2 15.00 1.64 -2.89
N TYR A 3 14.47 2.26 -1.84
CA TYR A 3 14.85 3.61 -1.41
C TYR A 3 15.76 3.62 -0.16
N GLY A 4 15.91 2.48 0.51
CA GLY A 4 16.73 2.37 1.72
C GLY A 4 15.92 2.60 3.00
N GLU A 5 16.58 3.10 4.03
CA GLU A 5 15.97 3.38 5.34
C GLU A 5 15.43 4.80 5.42
N ILE A 6 14.18 4.95 5.85
CA ILE A 6 13.52 6.22 6.08
C ILE A 6 13.38 6.43 7.60
N PRO A 7 13.92 7.52 8.17
CA PRO A 7 13.84 7.78 9.60
C PRO A 7 12.41 8.11 10.04
N LEU A 8 12.05 7.70 11.25
CA LEU A 8 10.79 8.05 11.91
C LEU A 8 11.00 9.22 12.89
N GLU A 9 9.99 10.08 13.05
CA GLU A 9 10.06 11.25 13.95
C GLU A 9 10.34 10.86 15.42
N GLY A 10 9.82 9.70 15.86
CA GLY A 10 10.01 9.19 17.23
C GLY A 10 11.30 8.41 17.45
N GLY A 11 12.19 8.35 16.45
CA GLY A 11 13.38 7.48 16.44
C GLY A 11 13.13 6.13 15.75
N GLY A 12 14.21 5.53 15.25
CA GLY A 12 14.16 4.34 14.41
C GLY A 12 13.98 4.65 12.92
N SER A 13 13.87 3.60 12.11
CA SER A 13 13.63 3.71 10.66
C SER A 13 12.81 2.56 10.11
N PHE A 14 12.29 2.74 8.89
CA PHE A 14 11.71 1.64 8.11
C PHE A 14 12.40 1.52 6.75
N THR A 15 12.45 0.29 6.21
CA THR A 15 12.90 0.07 4.84
C THR A 15 11.78 0.43 3.87
N LEU A 16 12.07 1.27 2.87
CA LEU A 16 11.11 1.64 1.83
C LEU A 16 11.40 0.92 0.50
N VAL A 17 10.37 0.27 -0.02
CA VAL A 17 10.35 -0.39 -1.33
C VAL A 17 9.12 0.09 -2.11
N ASP A 18 9.32 0.37 -3.38
CA ASP A 18 8.25 0.74 -4.33
C ASP A 18 8.13 -0.31 -5.42
N ASP A 19 6.92 -0.62 -5.85
CA ASP A 19 6.64 -1.60 -6.89
C ASP A 19 5.49 -1.15 -7.79
N TYR A 20 5.65 -1.24 -9.11
CA TYR A 20 4.62 -0.84 -10.07
C TYR A 20 3.49 -1.88 -10.22
N GLY A 21 3.65 -3.05 -9.60
CA GLY A 21 2.69 -4.12 -9.59
C GLY A 21 1.31 -3.61 -9.17
N HIS A 22 0.30 -3.98 -9.94
CA HIS A 22 -1.08 -3.54 -9.73
C HIS A 22 -2.09 -4.62 -10.09
N HIS A 23 -1.62 -5.79 -10.55
CA HIS A 23 -2.39 -7.01 -10.66
C HIS A 23 -2.22 -7.88 -9.39
N PRO A 24 -3.25 -8.64 -8.94
CA PRO A 24 -3.13 -9.46 -7.73
C PRO A 24 -1.95 -10.45 -7.74
N VAL A 25 -1.67 -11.07 -8.90
CA VAL A 25 -0.52 -11.97 -9.07
C VAL A 25 0.81 -11.25 -8.84
N GLU A 26 0.96 -10.02 -9.33
CA GLU A 26 2.17 -9.22 -9.12
C GLU A 26 2.32 -8.85 -7.65
N ALA A 27 1.24 -8.39 -7.03
CA ALA A 27 1.22 -8.09 -5.59
C ALA A 27 1.60 -9.31 -4.74
N GLN A 28 1.12 -10.50 -5.10
CA GLN A 28 1.43 -11.74 -4.41
C GLN A 28 2.92 -12.08 -4.51
N VAL A 29 3.49 -11.97 -5.72
CA VAL A 29 4.92 -12.22 -5.96
C VAL A 29 5.77 -11.24 -5.17
N THR A 30 5.45 -9.94 -5.20
CA THR A 30 6.21 -8.92 -4.48
C THR A 30 6.11 -9.10 -2.97
N LEU A 31 4.94 -9.39 -2.41
CA LEU A 31 4.77 -9.65 -0.97
C LEU A 31 5.53 -10.92 -0.53
N ALA A 32 5.50 -11.98 -1.32
CA ALA A 32 6.26 -13.20 -1.04
C ALA A 32 7.78 -12.93 -1.06
N ALA A 33 8.26 -12.18 -2.06
CA ALA A 33 9.66 -11.79 -2.16
C ALA A 33 10.09 -10.90 -0.97
N ALA A 34 9.24 -9.94 -0.57
CA ALA A 34 9.49 -9.09 0.58
C ALA A 34 9.57 -9.91 1.88
N ARG A 35 8.64 -10.86 2.09
CA ARG A 35 8.67 -11.71 3.29
C ARG A 35 9.93 -12.58 3.34
N ALA A 36 10.38 -13.10 2.20
CA ALA A 36 11.61 -13.89 2.12
C ALA A 36 12.87 -13.05 2.35
N ALA A 37 12.91 -11.82 1.81
CA ALA A 37 14.05 -10.91 1.96
C ALA A 37 14.17 -10.30 3.36
N TYR A 38 13.04 -10.18 4.08
CA TYR A 38 12.94 -9.52 5.38
C TYR A 38 12.26 -10.42 6.41
N PRO A 39 12.85 -11.58 6.74
CA PRO A 39 12.23 -12.55 7.63
C PRO A 39 11.97 -11.95 9.02
N GLY A 40 10.76 -12.14 9.54
CA GLY A 40 10.36 -11.66 10.87
C GLY A 40 10.07 -10.15 10.97
N ARG A 41 10.37 -9.37 9.91
CA ARG A 41 10.01 -7.95 9.87
C ARG A 41 8.55 -7.78 9.46
N ARG A 42 7.91 -6.76 10.03
CA ARG A 42 6.52 -6.42 9.75
C ARG A 42 6.41 -5.76 8.37
N LEU A 43 5.50 -6.26 7.54
CA LEU A 43 5.21 -5.72 6.22
C LEU A 43 4.01 -4.77 6.30
N LEU A 44 4.25 -3.50 5.96
CA LEU A 44 3.21 -2.49 5.77
C LEU A 44 3.05 -2.26 4.27
N LEU A 45 1.91 -2.66 3.71
CA LEU A 45 1.59 -2.41 2.31
C LEU A 45 0.72 -1.16 2.20
N ALA A 46 1.19 -0.17 1.45
CA ALA A 46 0.40 0.94 0.93
C ALA A 46 0.03 0.63 -0.52
N PHE A 47 -1.24 0.35 -0.79
CA PHE A 47 -1.71 -0.08 -2.10
C PHE A 47 -2.72 0.90 -2.70
N GLN A 48 -2.53 1.23 -3.99
CA GLN A 48 -3.52 1.96 -4.78
C GLN A 48 -4.00 1.07 -5.94
N PRO A 49 -5.26 0.62 -5.93
CA PRO A 49 -5.82 -0.12 -7.06
C PRO A 49 -5.81 0.75 -8.33
N HIS A 50 -5.58 0.12 -9.48
CA HIS A 50 -5.53 0.82 -10.77
C HIS A 50 -6.64 0.32 -11.70
N ARG A 51 -7.55 1.24 -12.07
CA ARG A 51 -8.81 1.04 -12.82
C ARG A 51 -9.92 0.34 -12.04
N TYR A 52 -11.15 0.81 -12.25
CA TYR A 52 -12.36 0.22 -11.68
C TYR A 52 -12.69 -1.11 -12.36
N THR A 53 -12.49 -1.21 -13.68
CA THR A 53 -12.72 -2.46 -14.44
C THR A 53 -11.87 -3.61 -13.91
N ARG A 54 -10.56 -3.38 -13.72
CA ARG A 54 -9.65 -4.38 -13.13
C ARG A 54 -10.06 -4.75 -11.71
N THR A 55 -10.41 -3.75 -10.90
CA THR A 55 -10.84 -3.98 -9.51
C THR A 55 -12.10 -4.85 -9.47
N ARG A 56 -13.07 -4.63 -10.37
CA ARG A 56 -14.26 -5.47 -10.53
C ARG A 56 -13.89 -6.89 -10.95
N ASP A 57 -13.13 -7.02 -12.04
CA ASP A 57 -12.88 -8.30 -12.69
C ASP A 57 -12.03 -9.25 -11.81
N LEU A 58 -11.21 -8.69 -10.92
CA LEU A 58 -10.29 -9.42 -10.06
C LEU A 58 -10.56 -9.18 -8.57
N PHE A 59 -11.79 -8.78 -8.22
CA PHE A 59 -12.13 -8.31 -6.89
C PHE A 59 -11.77 -9.32 -5.80
N GLU A 60 -12.18 -10.58 -5.97
CA GLU A 60 -11.91 -11.64 -4.99
C GLU A 60 -10.42 -11.93 -4.85
N ASP A 61 -9.66 -11.86 -5.95
CA ASP A 61 -8.22 -12.10 -5.92
C ASP A 61 -7.47 -10.94 -5.26
N PHE A 62 -7.93 -9.70 -5.43
CA PHE A 62 -7.45 -8.58 -4.64
C PHE A 62 -7.73 -8.78 -3.15
N VAL A 63 -8.94 -9.18 -2.76
CA VAL A 63 -9.26 -9.43 -1.35
C VAL A 63 -8.33 -10.51 -0.75
N LYS A 64 -8.05 -11.59 -1.49
CA LYS A 64 -7.13 -12.63 -1.03
C LYS A 64 -5.70 -12.12 -0.84
N VAL A 65 -5.14 -11.43 -1.84
CA VAL A 65 -3.74 -11.01 -1.79
C VAL A 65 -3.50 -9.85 -0.83
N LEU A 66 -4.44 -8.90 -0.74
CA LEU A 66 -4.34 -7.74 0.13
C LEU A 66 -4.53 -8.09 1.61
N ALA A 67 -4.95 -9.32 1.93
CA ALA A 67 -4.98 -9.85 3.29
C ALA A 67 -3.64 -10.41 3.79
N ALA A 68 -2.63 -10.55 2.92
CA ALA A 68 -1.32 -11.12 3.26
C ALA A 68 -0.33 -10.22 4.04
N PRO A 69 -0.29 -8.88 3.91
CA PRO A 69 0.63 -8.05 4.69
C PRO A 69 0.19 -7.98 6.16
N ASP A 70 1.07 -7.51 7.04
CA ASP A 70 0.74 -7.36 8.47
C ASP A 70 -0.08 -6.08 8.72
N VAL A 71 0.12 -5.06 7.89
CA VAL A 71 -0.64 -3.80 7.89
C VAL A 71 -0.95 -3.42 6.45
N LEU A 72 -2.19 -2.99 6.20
CA LEU A 72 -2.63 -2.50 4.89
C LEU A 72 -3.16 -1.07 5.01
N LEU A 73 -2.53 -0.16 4.26
CA LEU A 73 -3.09 1.14 3.91
C LEU A 73 -3.65 1.02 2.49
N LEU A 74 -4.95 1.23 2.33
CA LEU A 74 -5.63 1.06 1.05
C LEU A 74 -6.17 2.40 0.56
N ALA A 75 -5.72 2.84 -0.61
CA ALA A 75 -6.21 4.06 -1.23
C ALA A 75 -7.50 3.83 -2.04
N GLU A 76 -8.15 4.92 -2.43
CA GLU A 76 -9.17 4.88 -3.50
C GLU A 76 -8.55 4.47 -4.85
N VAL A 77 -9.38 3.88 -5.72
CA VAL A 77 -8.99 3.44 -7.06
C VAL A 77 -8.48 4.62 -7.89
N TYR A 78 -7.28 4.48 -8.44
CA TYR A 78 -6.83 5.35 -9.50
C TYR A 78 -7.62 5.06 -10.79
N ALA A 79 -8.52 5.96 -11.15
CA ALA A 79 -9.50 5.76 -12.21
C ALA A 79 -8.88 5.51 -13.60
N ALA A 80 -7.74 6.12 -13.90
CA ALA A 80 -7.11 6.09 -15.23
C ALA A 80 -8.09 6.42 -16.38
N GLY A 81 -8.99 7.38 -16.16
CA GLY A 81 -10.00 7.82 -17.13
C GLY A 81 -11.32 7.04 -17.12
N GLU A 82 -11.45 6.01 -16.28
CA GLU A 82 -12.71 5.26 -16.15
C GLU A 82 -13.73 5.99 -15.27
N THR A 83 -15.00 5.81 -15.59
CA THR A 83 -16.08 6.19 -14.67
C THR A 83 -16.13 5.20 -13.50
N PRO A 84 -16.44 5.65 -12.27
CA PRO A 84 -16.62 4.76 -11.14
C PRO A 84 -17.61 3.63 -11.43
N ILE A 85 -17.27 2.42 -10.98
CA ILE A 85 -18.13 1.23 -11.07
C ILE A 85 -18.58 0.85 -9.66
N VAL A 86 -19.88 0.66 -9.49
CA VAL A 86 -20.49 0.29 -8.20
C VAL A 86 -19.81 -0.97 -7.65
N ALA A 87 -19.46 -0.92 -6.36
CA ALA A 87 -18.84 -2.01 -5.62
C ALA A 87 -17.45 -2.47 -6.12
N ALA A 88 -16.82 -1.71 -7.01
CA ALA A 88 -15.46 -1.96 -7.51
C ALA A 88 -14.49 -0.83 -7.12
N ASP A 89 -14.73 -0.22 -5.96
CA ASP A 89 -13.94 0.88 -5.39
C ASP A 89 -13.10 0.42 -4.18
N GLY A 90 -12.19 1.28 -3.73
CA GLY A 90 -11.32 0.98 -2.60
C GLY A 90 -12.09 0.76 -1.30
N ARG A 91 -13.23 1.42 -1.12
CA ARG A 91 -14.11 1.23 0.04
C ARG A 91 -14.78 -0.15 0.02
N ALA A 92 -15.15 -0.66 -1.14
CA ALA A 92 -15.69 -2.00 -1.33
C ALA A 92 -14.66 -3.07 -0.99
N LEU A 93 -13.43 -2.93 -1.51
CA LEU A 93 -12.30 -3.79 -1.14
C LEU A 93 -12.06 -3.76 0.37
N ALA A 94 -12.01 -2.58 1.00
CA ALA A 94 -11.83 -2.44 2.44
C ALA A 94 -12.94 -3.18 3.21
N ARG A 95 -14.21 -3.01 2.85
CA ARG A 95 -15.34 -3.72 3.49
C ARG A 95 -15.21 -5.24 3.34
N ALA A 96 -14.84 -5.73 2.16
CA ALA A 96 -14.70 -7.16 1.91
C ALA A 96 -13.55 -7.77 2.73
N LEU A 97 -12.41 -7.07 2.82
CA LEU A 97 -11.27 -7.46 3.65
C LEU A 97 -11.68 -7.56 5.13
N ARG A 98 -12.38 -6.56 5.67
CA ARG A 98 -12.87 -6.59 7.07
C ARG A 98 -13.81 -7.75 7.36
N ALA A 99 -14.67 -8.09 6.40
CA ALA A 99 -15.65 -9.16 6.57
C ALA A 99 -15.04 -10.56 6.42
N GLY A 100 -14.02 -10.70 5.55
CA GLY A 100 -13.50 -11.99 5.11
C GLY A 100 -12.10 -12.35 5.60
N SER A 101 -11.41 -11.47 6.32
CA SER A 101 -10.01 -11.67 6.72
C SER A 101 -9.72 -11.14 8.13
N GLN A 102 -8.51 -11.40 8.62
CA GLN A 102 -8.04 -10.89 9.92
C GLN A 102 -7.42 -9.49 9.82
N ILE A 103 -7.29 -8.93 8.61
CA ILE A 103 -6.72 -7.60 8.41
C ILE A 103 -7.83 -6.54 8.45
N GLU A 104 -7.55 -5.45 9.15
CA GLU A 104 -8.39 -4.25 9.20
C GLU A 104 -7.70 -3.16 8.37
N PRO A 105 -8.14 -2.90 7.11
CA PRO A 105 -7.49 -1.93 6.26
C PRO A 105 -7.73 -0.51 6.75
N ILE A 106 -6.65 0.26 6.84
CA ILE A 106 -6.72 1.71 7.02
C ILE A 106 -6.98 2.33 5.65
N PHE A 107 -8.21 2.80 5.44
CA PHE A 107 -8.58 3.42 4.18
C PHE A 107 -8.07 4.86 4.12
N VAL A 108 -7.35 5.20 3.05
CA VAL A 108 -6.77 6.52 2.80
C VAL A 108 -7.46 7.12 1.58
N GLU A 109 -8.38 8.05 1.82
CA GLU A 109 -9.28 8.56 0.77
C GLU A 109 -8.53 9.33 -0.32
N SER A 110 -7.61 10.22 0.07
CA SER A 110 -6.75 10.95 -0.87
C SER A 110 -5.35 10.36 -0.88
N ILE A 111 -4.82 10.09 -2.08
CA ILE A 111 -3.43 9.61 -2.21
C ILE A 111 -2.41 10.60 -1.63
N ALA A 112 -2.75 11.90 -1.57
CA ALA A 112 -1.90 12.92 -0.98
C ALA A 112 -1.70 12.75 0.54
N ASP A 113 -2.63 12.06 1.21
CA ASP A 113 -2.56 11.79 2.65
C ASP A 113 -1.77 10.50 2.96
N MET A 114 -1.43 9.71 1.93
CA MET A 114 -0.74 8.44 2.07
C MET A 114 0.63 8.57 2.75
N PRO A 115 1.52 9.51 2.37
CA PRO A 115 2.83 9.64 3.03
C PRO A 115 2.70 9.92 4.53
N ALA A 116 1.86 10.88 4.91
CA ALA A 116 1.62 11.22 6.32
C ALA A 116 1.01 10.03 7.09
N THR A 117 0.11 9.28 6.45
CA THR A 117 -0.48 8.07 7.04
C THR A 117 0.57 6.97 7.24
N ILE A 118 1.47 6.77 6.27
CA ILE A 118 2.61 5.84 6.40
C ILE A 118 3.47 6.25 7.59
N MET A 119 3.89 7.51 7.67
CA MET A 119 4.74 8.00 8.77
C MET A 119 4.09 7.81 10.15
N LYS A 120 2.77 7.95 10.24
CA LYS A 120 2.02 7.75 11.49
C LYS A 120 1.88 6.28 11.91
N VAL A 121 1.83 5.35 10.95
CA VAL A 121 1.51 3.93 11.20
C VAL A 121 2.77 3.05 11.24
N ALA A 122 3.79 3.42 10.46
CA ALA A 122 5.06 2.74 10.42
C ALA A 122 5.72 2.71 11.81
N ARG A 123 6.44 1.63 12.08
CA ARG A 123 7.22 1.41 13.29
C ARG A 123 8.67 1.14 12.91
N ASP A 124 9.55 1.31 13.89
CA ASP A 124 10.96 0.94 13.74
C ASP A 124 11.09 -0.52 13.27
N GLY A 125 11.92 -0.73 12.25
CA GLY A 125 12.17 -2.03 11.64
C GLY A 125 11.10 -2.50 10.65
N ASP A 126 10.05 -1.73 10.36
CA ASP A 126 9.07 -2.09 9.31
C ASP A 126 9.71 -2.17 7.92
N VAL A 127 9.08 -2.95 7.05
CA VAL A 127 9.26 -2.85 5.59
C VAL A 127 7.99 -2.26 5.02
N VAL A 128 8.09 -1.04 4.51
CA VAL A 128 7.00 -0.33 3.85
C VAL A 128 7.09 -0.58 2.34
N LEU A 129 6.03 -1.13 1.78
CA LEU A 129 5.86 -1.31 0.34
C LEU A 129 4.82 -0.31 -0.18
N THR A 130 5.20 0.58 -1.09
CA THR A 130 4.25 1.32 -1.91
C THR A 130 4.02 0.54 -3.20
N MET A 131 2.76 0.35 -3.58
CA MET A 131 2.43 -0.49 -4.72
C MET A 131 1.23 0.00 -5.52
N GLY A 132 1.41 0.10 -6.83
CA GLY A 132 0.37 0.44 -7.79
C GLY A 132 0.88 1.25 -8.98
N ALA A 133 0.07 1.34 -10.03
CA ALA A 133 0.43 1.99 -11.30
C ALA A 133 -0.09 3.42 -11.46
N GLY A 134 -0.72 3.97 -10.42
CA GLY A 134 -1.33 5.30 -10.41
C GLY A 134 -0.45 6.38 -9.78
N SER A 135 -1.12 7.37 -9.19
CA SER A 135 -0.46 8.47 -8.47
C SER A 135 0.34 8.03 -7.23
N ILE A 136 0.15 6.80 -6.74
CA ILE A 136 0.96 6.24 -5.64
C ILE A 136 2.46 6.21 -5.95
N GLY A 137 2.87 6.15 -7.22
CA GLY A 137 4.30 6.21 -7.60
C GLY A 137 5.02 7.49 -7.17
N GLY A 138 4.30 8.55 -6.80
CA GLY A 138 4.88 9.76 -6.22
C GLY A 138 5.13 9.69 -4.71
N VAL A 139 4.50 8.75 -4.01
CA VAL A 139 4.56 8.63 -2.53
C VAL A 139 5.98 8.37 -2.02
N PRO A 140 6.79 7.47 -2.61
CA PRO A 140 8.15 7.22 -2.13
C PRO A 140 9.03 8.47 -2.08
N HIS A 141 8.94 9.32 -3.10
CA HIS A 141 9.74 10.54 -3.15
C HIS A 141 9.35 11.51 -2.01
N GLN A 142 8.05 11.64 -1.74
CA GLN A 142 7.57 12.48 -0.64
C GLN A 142 8.06 11.94 0.71
N LEU A 143 8.04 10.61 0.91
CA LEU A 143 8.60 9.96 2.12
C LEU A 143 10.09 10.25 2.31
N THR A 144 10.88 10.26 1.22
CA THR A 144 12.30 10.64 1.31
C THR A 144 12.52 12.11 1.66
N GLN A 145 11.57 12.99 1.34
CA GLN A 145 11.66 14.44 1.56
C GLN A 145 11.18 14.91 2.94
N PHE A 146 10.46 14.08 3.72
CA PHE A 146 10.20 14.39 5.13
C PHE A 146 11.49 14.62 5.94
N GLN A 147 12.64 14.21 5.40
CA GLN A 147 13.97 14.52 5.91
C GLN A 147 14.32 16.02 5.93
N GLU A 148 13.72 16.86 5.08
CA GLU A 148 14.16 18.25 4.88
C GLU A 148 13.37 19.29 5.69
N VAL A 149 12.19 18.94 6.21
CA VAL A 149 11.29 19.90 6.90
C VAL A 149 11.40 19.82 8.43
N ALA A 150 11.99 18.74 8.96
CA ALA A 150 12.16 18.50 10.40
C ALA A 150 13.56 18.87 10.94
N SER A 151 14.41 19.48 10.12
CA SER A 151 15.75 19.96 10.47
C SER A 151 15.85 21.48 10.53
#